data_AF-A0A1D8GI71-F1
#
_entry.id   AF-A0A1D8GI71-F1
#
_cell.length_a   1.000
_cell.length_b   1.000
_cell.length_c   1.000
_cell.angle_alpha   90.00
_cell.angle_beta   90.00
_cell.angle_gamma   90.00
#
_symmetry.space_group_name_H-M   'P 1'
#
loop_
_entity.id
_entity.type
_entity.pdbx_description
1 polymer ?
#
loop_
_entity_poly.entity_id
_entity_poly.type
_entity_poly.pdbx_seq_one_letter_code
_entity_poly.pdbx_strand_id
1 'polypeptide(L)'
;MKTIYILFSGLFNFIFGGLFFFVALSWMMTFMYVAESFGWIIDPTLDEGLFVVFLILSIFLSAIYLPALIFVNKNLWTKLQMKKLNFITFIFIFFILGVLLVLYKRI
;
A
#
# COMPACT_ATOMS: atom_id res chain seq x y z
N MET A 1 -20.34 20.57 -3.91
CA MET A 1 -18.90 20.43 -4.24
C MET A 1 -18.11 19.68 -3.17
N LYS A 2 -18.12 20.08 -1.89
CA LYS A 2 -17.36 19.39 -0.82
C LYS A 2 -17.67 17.88 -0.71
N THR A 3 -18.95 17.48 -0.78
CA THR A 3 -19.36 16.06 -0.68
C THR A 3 -18.72 15.17 -1.76
N ILE A 4 -18.58 15.69 -2.99
CA ILE A 4 -17.95 14.96 -4.10
C ILE A 4 -16.48 14.68 -3.78
N TYR A 5 -15.76 15.68 -3.24
CA TYR A 5 -14.37 15.49 -2.83
C TYR A 5 -14.20 14.52 -1.65
N ILE A 6 -15.18 14.47 -0.74
CA ILE A 6 -15.19 13.48 0.36
C ILE A 6 -15.34 12.08 -0.21
N LEU A 7 -16.30 11.87 -1.12
CA LEU A 7 -16.52 10.58 -1.78
C LEU A 7 -15.29 10.14 -2.58
N PHE A 8 -14.70 11.04 -3.38
CA PHE A 8 -13.47 10.77 -4.09
C PHE A 8 -12.31 10.42 -3.15
N SER A 9 -12.16 11.13 -2.04
CA SER A 9 -11.12 10.84 -1.06
C SER A 9 -11.32 9.49 -0.39
N GLY A 10 -12.56 9.15 -0.02
CA GLY A 10 -12.88 7.85 0.56
C GLY A 10 -12.58 6.71 -0.43
N LEU A 11 -13.10 6.81 -1.65
CA LEU A 11 -12.90 5.80 -2.69
C LEU A 11 -11.43 5.65 -3.08
N PHE A 12 -10.69 6.76 -3.20
CA PHE A 12 -9.26 6.74 -3.51
C PHE A 12 -8.46 6.04 -2.39
N ASN A 13 -8.67 6.41 -1.13
CA ASN A 13 -7.95 5.79 -0.02
C ASN A 13 -8.35 4.34 0.21
N PHE A 14 -9.58 3.97 -0.10
CA PHE A 14 -10.04 2.58 -0.11
C PHE A 14 -9.29 1.75 -1.17
N ILE A 15 -9.21 2.24 -2.42
CA ILE A 15 -8.47 1.56 -3.49
C ILE A 15 -6.99 1.45 -3.14
N PHE A 16 -6.38 2.54 -2.66
CA PHE A 16 -4.98 2.53 -2.25
C PHE A 16 -4.73 1.59 -1.06
N GLY A 17 -5.65 1.52 -0.10
CA GLY A 17 -5.62 0.51 0.96
C GLY A 17 -5.59 -0.91 0.41
N GLY A 18 -6.40 -1.22 -0.60
CA GLY A 18 -6.35 -2.52 -1.28
C GLY A 18 -5.01 -2.75 -2.01
N LEU A 19 -4.51 -1.74 -2.73
CA LEU A 19 -3.24 -1.81 -3.45
C LEU A 19 -2.02 -1.97 -2.53
N PHE A 20 -2.09 -1.41 -1.32
CA PHE A 20 -1.05 -1.54 -0.29
C PHE A 20 -0.70 -3.01 -0.02
N PHE A 21 -1.69 -3.91 -0.07
CA PHE A 21 -1.46 -5.33 0.15
C PHE A 21 -0.45 -5.91 -0.85
N PHE A 22 -0.53 -5.54 -2.13
CA PHE A 22 0.39 -6.03 -3.15
C PHE A 22 1.80 -5.47 -2.97
N VAL A 23 1.92 -4.19 -2.58
CA VAL A 23 3.21 -3.57 -2.27
C VAL A 23 3.83 -4.21 -1.01
N ALA A 24 3.01 -4.47 0.01
CA ALA A 24 3.46 -5.14 1.23
C ALA A 24 3.91 -6.58 0.95
N LEU A 25 3.17 -7.33 0.11
CA LEU A 25 3.56 -8.67 -0.31
C LEU A 25 4.85 -8.68 -1.10
N SER A 26 5.07 -7.73 -2.02
CA SER A 26 6.33 -7.69 -2.78
C SER A 26 7.51 -7.50 -1.83
N TRP A 27 7.39 -6.59 -0.84
CA TRP A 27 8.41 -6.40 0.18
C TRP A 27 8.60 -7.63 1.05
N MET A 28 7.51 -8.31 1.45
CA MET A 28 7.59 -9.55 2.21
C MET A 28 8.39 -10.61 1.45
N MET A 29 8.13 -10.78 0.15
CA MET A 29 8.92 -11.68 -0.71
C MET A 29 10.39 -11.24 -0.77
N THR A 30 10.66 -9.94 -0.95
CA THR A 30 12.03 -9.42 -0.90
C THR A 30 12.74 -9.79 0.41
N PHE A 31 12.08 -9.63 1.56
CA PHE A 31 12.64 -10.00 2.86
C PHE A 31 12.92 -11.51 2.98
N MET A 32 12.04 -12.36 2.45
CA MET A 32 12.26 -13.81 2.42
C MET A 32 13.54 -14.16 1.65
N TYR A 33 13.72 -13.62 0.44
CA TYR A 33 14.92 -13.85 -0.36
C TYR A 33 16.20 -13.27 0.26
N VAL A 34 16.11 -12.15 0.97
CA VAL A 34 17.26 -11.59 1.72
C VAL A 34 17.67 -12.54 2.83
N ALA A 35 16.72 -13.04 3.61
CA ALA A 35 17.01 -13.96 4.71
C ALA A 35 17.59 -15.28 4.21
N GLU A 36 17.06 -15.82 3.10
CA GLU A 36 17.64 -16.98 2.42
C GLU A 36 19.09 -16.73 1.99
N SER A 37 19.40 -15.53 1.48
CA SER A 37 20.77 -15.14 1.11
C SER A 37 21.73 -15.08 2.32
N PHE A 38 21.20 -14.94 3.55
CA PHE A 38 21.96 -15.04 4.80
C PHE A 38 22.07 -16.48 5.33
N GLY A 39 21.54 -17.47 4.60
CA GLY A 39 21.55 -18.88 4.99
C GLY A 39 20.40 -19.27 5.93
N TRP A 40 19.37 -18.43 6.08
CA TRP A 40 18.17 -18.81 6.83
C TRP A 40 17.22 -19.57 5.90
N ILE A 41 16.98 -20.84 6.21
CA ILE A 41 16.00 -21.66 5.49
C ILE A 41 14.61 -21.25 5.98
N ILE A 42 13.98 -20.29 5.29
CA ILE A 42 12.62 -19.84 5.57
C ILE A 42 11.61 -20.73 4.85
N ASP A 43 11.82 -20.98 3.57
CA ASP A 43 10.95 -21.80 2.72
C ASP A 43 11.79 -22.53 1.67
N PRO A 44 11.83 -23.87 1.67
CA PRO A 44 12.60 -24.65 0.70
C PRO A 44 12.02 -24.62 -0.72
N THR A 45 10.88 -23.95 -0.93
CA THR A 45 10.23 -23.80 -2.25
C THR A 45 10.54 -22.46 -2.93
N LEU A 46 11.34 -21.59 -2.31
CA LEU A 46 11.81 -20.35 -2.93
C LEU A 46 12.74 -20.66 -4.12
N ASP A 47 12.48 -20.02 -5.25
CA ASP A 47 13.32 -20.16 -6.43
C ASP A 47 14.61 -19.34 -6.28
N GLU A 48 15.75 -20.01 -6.37
CA GLU A 48 17.05 -19.34 -6.30
C GLU A 48 17.18 -18.24 -7.38
N GLY A 49 17.74 -17.09 -7.00
CA GLY A 49 18.06 -16.00 -7.94
C GLY A 49 16.91 -15.01 -8.22
N LEU A 50 15.72 -15.18 -7.65
CA LEU A 50 14.63 -14.21 -7.81
C LEU A 50 14.74 -12.98 -6.88
N PHE A 51 15.71 -12.94 -5.97
CA PHE A 51 15.95 -11.81 -5.06
C PHE A 51 15.95 -10.46 -5.78
N VAL A 52 16.79 -10.31 -6.81
CA VAL A 52 16.97 -9.05 -7.54
C VAL A 52 15.67 -8.62 -8.23
N VAL A 53 14.91 -9.59 -8.75
CA VAL A 53 13.62 -9.35 -9.40
C VAL A 53 12.61 -8.77 -8.41
N PHE A 54 12.44 -9.42 -7.26
CA PHE A 54 11.52 -8.93 -6.22
C PHE A 54 11.99 -7.61 -5.61
N LEU A 55 13.29 -7.40 -5.46
CA LEU A 55 13.83 -6.13 -4.98
C LEU A 55 13.49 -4.97 -5.93
N ILE A 56 13.77 -5.14 -7.23
CA ILE A 56 13.44 -4.13 -8.25
C ILE A 56 11.93 -3.88 -8.28
N LEU A 57 11.12 -4.94 -8.25
CA LEU A 57 9.66 -4.83 -8.24
C LEU A 57 9.16 -4.05 -7.03
N SER A 58 9.65 -4.39 -5.82
CA SER A 58 9.26 -3.72 -4.58
C SER A 58 9.62 -2.24 -4.56
N ILE A 59 10.83 -1.90 -5.01
CA ILE A 59 11.26 -0.50 -5.12
C ILE A 59 10.39 0.24 -6.13
N PHE A 60 10.17 -0.34 -7.32
CA PHE A 60 9.40 0.29 -8.38
C PHE A 60 7.93 0.52 -7.98
N LEU A 61 7.27 -0.51 -7.44
CA LEU A 61 5.91 -0.39 -6.94
C LEU A 61 5.80 0.67 -5.83
N SER A 62 6.74 0.70 -4.89
CA SER A 62 6.76 1.71 -3.81
C SER A 62 6.98 3.12 -4.34
N ALA A 63 7.89 3.28 -5.31
CA ALA A 63 8.24 4.55 -5.92
C ALA A 63 7.08 5.17 -6.71
N ILE A 64 6.16 4.35 -7.22
CA ILE A 64 4.92 4.85 -7.85
C ILE A 64 3.83 5.05 -6.80
N TYR A 65 3.65 4.08 -5.93
CA TYR A 65 2.56 4.02 -4.97
C TYR A 65 2.61 5.16 -3.94
N LEU A 66 3.77 5.38 -3.30
CA LEU A 66 3.88 6.37 -2.22
C LEU A 66 3.69 7.80 -2.71
N PRO A 67 4.33 8.25 -3.81
CA PRO A 67 4.09 9.60 -4.32
C PRO A 67 2.65 9.80 -4.75
N ALA A 68 2.03 8.83 -5.44
CA ALA A 68 0.63 8.93 -5.84
C ALA A 68 -0.30 9.11 -4.62
N LEU A 69 -0.10 8.31 -3.58
CA LEU A 69 -0.85 8.40 -2.33
C LEU A 69 -0.68 9.77 -1.66
N ILE A 70 0.55 10.27 -1.57
CA ILE A 70 0.87 11.54 -0.90
C ILE A 70 0.32 12.73 -1.67
N PHE A 71 0.58 12.80 -2.99
CA PHE A 71 0.19 13.95 -3.80
C PHE A 71 -1.33 14.09 -3.91
N VAL A 72 -2.04 12.98 -4.12
CA VAL A 72 -3.50 13.00 -4.22
C VAL A 72 -4.12 13.38 -2.89
N ASN A 73 -3.68 12.79 -1.77
CA ASN A 73 -4.22 13.16 -0.45
C ASN A 73 -3.89 14.61 -0.07
N LYS A 74 -2.70 15.11 -0.40
CA LYS A 74 -2.36 16.53 -0.20
C LYS A 74 -3.30 17.45 -1.00
N ASN A 75 -3.58 17.12 -2.26
CA ASN A 75 -4.49 17.89 -3.12
C ASN A 75 -5.96 17.82 -2.66
N LEU A 76 -6.40 16.65 -2.16
CA LEU A 76 -7.75 16.49 -1.62
C LEU A 76 -7.92 17.22 -0.29
N TRP A 77 -6.90 17.21 0.57
CA TRP A 77 -6.93 17.91 1.85
C TRP A 77 -7.16 19.41 1.68
N THR A 78 -6.40 20.05 0.78
CA THR A 78 -6.51 21.50 0.52
C THR A 78 -7.89 21.88 -0.02
N LYS A 79 -8.51 21.01 -0.83
CA LYS A 79 -9.88 21.23 -1.36
C LYS A 79 -10.97 20.99 -0.32
N LEU A 80 -10.77 20.04 0.60
CA LEU A 80 -11.75 19.70 1.64
C LEU A 80 -11.76 20.71 2.79
N GLN A 81 -10.64 21.40 3.03
CA GLN A 81 -10.47 22.35 4.14
C GLN A 81 -10.80 21.75 5.52
N MET A 82 -10.59 20.43 5.67
CA MET A 82 -10.79 19.74 6.94
C MET A 82 -9.61 19.98 7.89
N LYS A 83 -9.87 19.95 9.20
CA LYS A 83 -8.79 19.88 10.20
C LYS A 83 -7.89 18.68 9.91
N LYS A 84 -6.57 18.87 9.99
CA LYS A 84 -5.56 17.87 9.62
C LYS A 84 -5.80 16.52 10.31
N LEU A 85 -6.08 16.52 11.62
CA LEU A 85 -6.35 15.32 12.39
C LEU A 85 -7.55 14.54 11.80
N ASN A 86 -8.67 15.21 11.58
CA ASN A 86 -9.89 14.57 11.04
C ASN A 86 -9.65 13.99 9.65
N PHE A 87 -8.85 14.67 8.81
CA PHE A 87 -8.51 14.17 7.48
C PHE A 87 -7.61 12.94 7.54
N ILE A 88 -6.62 12.91 8.44
CA ILE A 88 -5.77 11.74 8.67
C ILE A 88 -6.60 10.55 9.16
N THR A 89 -7.47 10.75 10.16
CA THR A 89 -8.37 9.69 10.65
C THR A 89 -9.28 9.17 9.54
N PHE A 90 -9.84 10.07 8.72
CA PHE A 90 -10.67 9.70 7.58
C PHE A 90 -9.91 8.82 6.57
N ILE A 91 -8.71 9.24 6.16
CA ILE A 91 -7.83 8.45 5.29
C ILE A 91 -7.59 7.06 5.90
N PHE A 92 -7.21 7.02 7.17
CA PHE A 92 -6.84 5.80 7.86
C PHE A 92 -7.99 4.78 7.91
N ILE A 93 -9.21 5.24 8.18
CA ILE A 93 -10.41 4.38 8.19
C ILE A 93 -10.62 3.75 6.80
N PHE A 94 -10.69 4.56 5.75
CA PHE A 94 -10.93 4.04 4.39
C PHE A 94 -9.79 3.15 3.90
N PHE A 95 -8.55 3.50 4.26
CA PHE A 95 -7.38 2.70 3.96
C PHE A 95 -7.45 1.31 4.59
N ILE A 96 -7.74 1.23 5.90
CA ILE A 96 -7.91 -0.04 6.61
C ILE A 96 -9.04 -0.87 5.99
N LEU A 97 -10.18 -0.25 5.68
CA LEU A 97 -11.29 -0.95 5.03
C LEU A 97 -10.87 -1.55 3.68
N GLY A 98 -10.04 -0.83 2.91
CA GLY A 98 -9.46 -1.32 1.66
C GLY A 98 -8.56 -2.55 1.87
N VAL A 99 -7.65 -2.48 2.85
CA VAL A 99 -6.78 -3.61 3.22
C VAL A 99 -7.61 -4.83 3.65
N LEU A 100 -8.58 -4.61 4.55
CA LEU A 100 -9.44 -5.68 5.08
C LEU A 100 -10.27 -6.34 4.00
N LEU A 101 -10.77 -5.60 3.01
CA LEU A 101 -11.51 -6.19 1.88
C LEU A 101 -10.66 -7.21 1.12
N VAL A 102 -9.39 -6.87 0.85
CA VAL A 102 -8.47 -7.76 0.12
C VAL A 102 -8.15 -9.00 0.96
N LEU A 103 -7.91 -8.83 2.26
CA LEU A 103 -7.66 -9.94 3.17
C LEU A 103 -8.87 -10.87 3.28
N TYR A 104 -10.08 -10.32 3.48
CA TYR A 104 -11.30 -11.10 3.60
C TYR A 104 -11.59 -11.95 2.35
N LYS A 105 -11.33 -11.42 1.14
CA LYS A 105 -11.52 -12.19 -0.10
C LYS A 105 -10.51 -13.33 -0.29
N ARG A 106 -9.41 -13.33 0.47
CA ARG A 106 -8.31 -14.29 0.31
C ARG A 106 -8.32 -15.40 1.37
N ILE A 107 -9.09 -15.22 2.45
CA ILE A 107 -9.43 -16.24 3.45
C ILE A 107 -10.62 -17.04 2.94
#